data_AF-A0A7Y2A7T1-F1
#
_entry.id   AF-A0A7Y2A7T1-F1
#
_cell.length_a   1.000
_cell.length_b   1.000
_cell.length_c   1.000
_cell.angle_alpha   90.00
_cell.angle_beta   90.00
_cell.angle_gamma   90.00
#
_symmetry.space_group_name_H-M   'P 1'
#
loop_
_entity.id
_entity.type
_entity.pdbx_description
1 polymer ?
#
loop_
_entity_poly.entity_id
_entity_poly.type
_entity_poly.pdbx_seq_one_letter_code
_entity_poly.pdbx_strand_id
1 'polypeptide(L)' 'IRKLRWPIVSTSANMSGQKTPQSFKEISEEILEGVDYVVNLHKSKRSAKPSAIIKLQNDGNVKVIRQ' A
#
# COMPACT_ATOMS: atom_id res chain seq x y z
N ILE A 1 4.05 6.53 12.11
CA ILE A 1 3.10 5.67 12.86
C ILE A 1 3.14 5.83 14.38
N ARG A 2 4.29 5.76 15.08
CA ARG A 2 4.32 5.79 16.58
C ARG A 2 3.60 6.95 17.26
N LYS A 3 3.43 8.10 16.58
CA LYS A 3 2.68 9.26 17.10
C LYS A 3 1.16 9.18 16.85
N LEU A 4 0.72 8.34 15.90
CA LEU A 4 -0.69 8.03 15.68
C LEU A 4 -1.10 7.03 16.75
N ARG A 5 -2.14 7.36 17.51
CA ARG A 5 -2.63 6.52 18.62
C ARG A 5 -3.51 5.36 18.15
N TRP A 6 -3.76 5.24 16.84
CA TRP A 6 -4.66 4.28 16.22
C TRP A 6 -3.97 3.54 15.05
N PRO A 7 -4.43 2.32 14.70
CA PRO A 7 -3.93 1.60 13.53
C PRO A 7 -4.22 2.37 12.23
N ILE A 8 -3.41 2.11 11.21
CA ILE A 8 -3.56 2.72 9.87
C ILE A 8 -3.84 1.61 8.87
N VAL A 9 -4.89 1.78 8.08
CA VAL A 9 -5.12 0.98 6.88
C VAL A 9 -4.22 1.53 5.77
N SER A 10 -3.32 0.68 5.27
CA SER A 10 -2.38 1.04 4.19
C SER A 10 -2.63 0.14 2.99
N THR A 11 -3.35 0.67 2.02
CA THR A 11 -3.56 0.04 0.70
C THR A 11 -2.69 0.72 -0.35
N SER A 12 -2.55 0.11 -1.52
CA SER A 12 -1.87 0.74 -2.65
C SER A 12 -2.68 1.91 -3.19
N ALA A 13 -1.99 2.99 -3.58
CA ALA A 13 -2.60 4.21 -4.09
C ALA A 13 -2.98 4.08 -5.59
N ASN A 14 -3.94 3.21 -5.88
CA ASN A 14 -4.48 2.99 -7.22
C ASN A 14 -6.00 2.86 -7.21
N MET A 15 -6.63 3.15 -8.35
CA MET A 15 -8.05 2.87 -8.54
C MET A 15 -8.30 1.36 -8.58
N SER A 16 -9.50 0.95 -8.18
CA SER A 16 -9.89 -0.46 -8.18
C SER A 16 -9.74 -1.07 -9.58
N GLY A 17 -9.16 -2.28 -9.66
CA GLY A 17 -8.88 -2.97 -10.92
C GLY A 17 -7.65 -2.46 -11.68
N GLN A 18 -7.06 -1.34 -11.30
CA GLN A 18 -5.82 -0.83 -11.92
C GLN A 18 -4.56 -1.43 -11.29
N LYS A 19 -3.44 -1.35 -12.01
CA LYS A 19 -2.14 -1.80 -11.50
C LYS A 19 -1.69 -0.93 -10.34
N THR A 20 -1.05 -1.54 -9.34
CA THR A 20 -0.40 -0.81 -8.25
C THR A 20 0.77 0.03 -8.80
N PRO A 21 0.84 1.33 -8.48
CA PRO A 21 1.93 2.20 -8.93
C PRO A 21 3.26 1.78 -8.30
N GLN A 22 4.31 1.77 -9.12
CA GLN A 22 5.68 1.54 -8.66
C GLN A 22 6.43 2.84 -8.34
N SER A 23 5.85 3.99 -8.65
CA SER A 23 6.44 5.28 -8.31
C SER A 23 5.37 6.34 -8.14
N PHE A 24 5.72 7.46 -7.49
CA PHE A 24 4.79 8.59 -7.32
C PHE A 24 4.23 9.10 -8.66
N LYS A 25 5.02 9.03 -9.74
CA LYS A 25 4.65 9.48 -11.08
C LYS A 25 3.58 8.63 -11.75
N GLU A 26 3.34 7.42 -11.25
CA GLU A 26 2.33 6.49 -11.79
C GLU A 26 0.99 6.59 -11.06
N ILE A 27 0.90 7.40 -10.00
CA ILE A 27 -0.36 7.68 -9.30
C ILE A 27 -1.20 8.59 -10.19
N SER A 28 -2.48 8.26 -10.37
CA SER A 28 -3.40 9.07 -11.18
C SER A 28 -3.68 10.41 -10.52
N GLU A 29 -3.88 11.44 -11.36
CA GLU A 29 -4.25 12.78 -10.89
C GLU A 29 -5.56 12.75 -10.09
N GLU A 30 -6.52 11.91 -10.49
CA GLU A 30 -7.78 11.68 -9.77
C GLU A 30 -7.56 11.33 -8.28
N ILE A 31 -6.54 10.52 -7.96
CA ILE A 31 -6.21 10.21 -6.56
C ILE A 31 -5.51 11.39 -5.89
N LEU A 32 -4.61 12.09 -6.60
CA LEU A 32 -3.86 13.21 -6.04
C LEU A 32 -4.76 14.40 -5.69
N GLU A 33 -5.76 14.67 -6.51
CA GLU A 33 -6.76 15.71 -6.31
C GLU A 33 -7.88 15.28 -5.34
N GLY A 34 -8.14 13.97 -5.24
CA GLY A 34 -9.23 13.41 -4.43
C GLY A 34 -8.92 13.14 -2.96
N VAL A 35 -7.67 13.31 -2.52
CA VAL A 35 -7.27 13.07 -1.12
C VAL A 35 -7.08 14.37 -0.33
N ASP A 36 -7.34 14.31 0.97
CA ASP A 36 -7.17 15.48 1.85
C ASP A 36 -5.71 15.95 1.96
N TYR A 37 -4.75 15.02 1.80
CA TYR A 37 -3.34 15.35 1.95
C TYR A 37 -2.41 14.38 1.22
N VAL A 38 -1.47 14.94 0.44
CA VAL A 38 -0.34 14.23 -0.14
C VAL A 38 0.94 14.65 0.60
N VAL A 39 1.55 13.71 1.32
CA VAL A 39 2.80 13.95 2.06
C VAL A 39 3.93 14.30 1.08
N ASN A 40 4.59 15.44 1.30
CA ASN A 40 5.70 15.89 0.44
C ASN A 40 7.04 15.19 0.77
N LEU A 41 7.10 13.86 0.64
CA LEU A 41 8.31 13.06 0.85
C LEU A 41 8.47 12.03 -0.29
N HIS A 42 9.72 11.76 -0.68
CA HIS A 42 10.11 10.62 -1.55
C HIS A 42 9.43 10.51 -2.93
N LYS A 43 9.31 11.60 -3.70
CA LYS A 43 8.73 11.58 -5.06
C LYS A 43 9.54 10.80 -6.12
N SER A 44 10.82 10.55 -5.87
CA SER A 44 11.72 9.81 -6.79
C SER A 44 11.91 8.34 -6.43
N LYS A 45 11.35 7.88 -5.30
CA LYS A 45 11.54 6.52 -4.83
C LYS A 45 10.69 5.55 -5.64
N ARG A 46 11.28 4.41 -6.03
CA ARG A 46 10.52 3.27 -6.55
C ARG A 46 10.03 2.38 -5.43
N SER A 47 8.79 1.92 -5.54
CA SER A 47 8.15 0.99 -4.63
C SER A 47 8.82 -0.37 -4.72
N ALA A 48 9.01 -1.00 -3.57
CA ALA A 48 9.44 -2.38 -3.48
C ALA A 48 8.26 -3.33 -3.77
N LYS A 49 8.56 -4.63 -3.81
CA LYS A 49 7.53 -5.67 -3.90
C LYS A 49 6.47 -5.48 -2.80
N PRO A 50 5.17 -5.63 -3.11
CA PRO A 50 4.11 -5.58 -2.10
C PRO A 50 4.35 -6.58 -0.97
N SER A 51 3.78 -6.30 0.20
CA SER A 51 3.90 -7.20 1.36
C SER A 51 3.33 -8.59 1.06
N ALA A 52 4.05 -9.62 1.49
CA ALA A 52 3.52 -10.97 1.52
C ALA A 52 2.35 -11.07 2.50
N ILE A 53 1.37 -11.91 2.18
CA ILE A 53 0.24 -12.21 3.05
C ILE A 53 0.28 -13.71 3.30
N ILE A 54 0.46 -14.07 4.57
CA ILE A 54 0.43 -15.46 5.04
C ILE A 54 -0.77 -15.65 5.97
N LYS A 55 -1.43 -16.79 5.84
CA LYS A 55 -2.49 -17.23 6.74
C LYS A 55 -1.96 -18.38 7.58
N LEU A 56 -1.93 -18.18 8.89
CA LEU A 56 -1.63 -19.21 9.87
C LEU A 56 -2.93 -19.96 10.19
N GLN A 57 -2.89 -21.29 10.12
CA GLN A 57 -4.00 -22.16 10.50
C GLN A 57 -3.82 -22.63 11.95
N ASN A 58 -4.92 -23.05 12.59
CA ASN A 58 -4.91 -23.46 13.99
C ASN A 58 -4.08 -24.73 14.25
N ASP A 59 -3.83 -25.53 13.20
CA ASP A 59 -2.97 -26.72 13.21
C ASP A 59 -1.49 -26.39 13.00
N GLY A 60 -1.13 -25.11 12.91
CA GLY A 60 0.24 -24.64 12.67
C GLY A 60 0.64 -24.60 11.19
N ASN A 61 -0.23 -25.00 10.26
CA ASN A 61 0.06 -24.91 8.83
C ASN A 61 0.05 -23.46 8.33
N VAL A 62 0.94 -23.17 7.37
CA VAL A 62 1.08 -21.85 6.75
C VAL A 62 0.58 -21.90 5.32
N LYS A 63 -0.40 -21.05 4.99
CA LYS A 63 -0.85 -20.82 3.62
C LYS A 63 -0.39 -19.45 3.13
N VAL A 64 0.38 -19.41 2.04
CA VAL A 64 0.74 -18.16 1.38
C VAL A 64 -0.42 -17.70 0.49
N ILE A 65 -0.93 -16.49 0.73
CA ILE A 65 -1.99 -15.85 -0.06
C ILE A 65 -1.38 -14.95 -1.14
N ARG A 66 -0.30 -14.24 -0.79
CA ARG A 66 0.44 -13.35 -1.70
C ARG A 66 1.91 -13.34 -1.32
N GLN A 67 2.80 -13.27 -2.30
CA GLN A 67 4.25 -13.18 -2.11
C GLN A 67 4.79 -11.86 -2.60
#